data_AF-A0A934ET26-F1
#
_entry.id   AF-A0A934ET26-F1
#
_cell.length_a   1.000
_cell.length_b   1.000
_cell.length_c   1.000
_cell.angle_alpha   90.00
_cell.angle_beta   90.00
_cell.angle_gamma   90.00
#
_symmetry.space_group_name_H-M   'P 1'
#
loop_
_entity.id
_entity.type
_entity.pdbx_description
1 polymer ?
#
loop_
_entity_poly.entity_id
_entity_poly.type
_entity_poly.pdbx_seq_one_letter_code
_entity_poly.pdbx_strand_id
1 'polypeptide(L)'
;MSEELRVQKPDIAERSFRYALRIVKLCRELQKDGTGRVLGKQLLRAGTSIGANVHEAQAGQSRADFISKMSIAHKEARETLYWLRLIRESGLVPPARLADLYNETDQLIRILSAILLSTKTGARRRSETLNS
;
A
#
# COMPACT_ATOMS: atom_id res chain seq x y z
N MET A 1 -20.74 28.11 18.96
CA MET A 1 -20.77 27.59 17.58
C MET A 1 -19.34 27.51 17.07
N SER A 2 -18.76 26.32 17.14
CA SER A 2 -17.59 25.91 16.37
C SER A 2 -17.49 24.40 16.55
N GLU A 3 -18.17 23.69 15.66
CA GLU A 3 -18.13 22.25 15.55
C GLU A 3 -16.72 21.88 15.08
N GLU A 4 -15.92 21.34 16.00
CA GLU A 4 -14.60 20.78 15.70
C GLU A 4 -14.79 19.71 14.61
N LEU A 5 -14.32 20.00 13.39
CA LEU A 5 -14.22 19.00 12.34
C LEU A 5 -13.37 17.85 12.87
N ARG A 6 -14.00 16.75 13.29
CA ARG A 6 -13.31 15.48 13.48
C ARG A 6 -12.70 15.12 12.12
N VAL A 7 -11.39 15.31 12.00
CA VAL A 7 -10.63 14.82 10.85
C VAL A 7 -10.72 13.29 10.90
N GLN A 8 -11.70 12.74 10.20
CA GLN A 8 -11.88 11.30 10.10
C GLN A 8 -10.64 10.75 9.40
N LYS A 9 -10.00 9.75 10.01
CA LYS A 9 -8.85 9.08 9.38
C LYS A 9 -9.27 8.63 7.98
N PRO A 10 -8.53 8.99 6.92
CA PRO A 10 -8.89 8.58 5.57
C PRO A 10 -8.93 7.05 5.52
N ASP A 11 -9.99 6.53 4.90
CA ASP A 11 -10.12 5.10 4.63
C ASP A 11 -8.90 4.60 3.83
N ILE A 12 -8.57 3.31 3.98
CA ILE A 12 -7.38 2.71 3.39
C ILE A 12 -7.37 2.84 1.87
N ALA A 13 -8.52 2.83 1.21
CA ALA A 13 -8.64 3.06 -0.22
C ALA A 13 -8.12 4.45 -0.61
N GLU A 14 -8.70 5.52 -0.05
CA GLU A 14 -8.27 6.89 -0.33
C GLU A 14 -6.81 7.14 0.06
N ARG A 15 -6.37 6.58 1.20
CA ARG A 15 -4.97 6.69 1.65
C ARG A 15 -4.01 6.04 0.64
N SER A 16 -4.34 4.83 0.17
CA SER A 16 -3.54 4.11 -0.82
C SER A 16 -3.55 4.76 -2.21
N PHE A 17 -4.66 5.40 -2.60
CA PHE A 17 -4.75 6.20 -3.82
C PHE A 17 -3.84 7.42 -3.76
N ARG A 18 -3.88 8.20 -2.67
CA ARG A 18 -2.97 9.34 -2.48
C ARG A 18 -1.51 8.92 -2.45
N TYR A 19 -1.22 7.76 -1.86
CA TYR A 19 0.11 7.17 -1.90
C TYR A 19 0.55 6.85 -3.34
N ALA A 20 -0.32 6.23 -4.14
CA ALA A 20 -0.05 5.94 -5.55
C ALA A 20 0.27 7.21 -6.36
N LEU A 21 -0.41 8.33 -6.11
CA LEU A 21 -0.09 9.62 -6.74
C LEU A 21 1.33 10.10 -6.39
N ARG A 22 1.79 9.88 -5.15
CA ARG A 22 3.17 10.21 -4.73
C ARG A 22 4.20 9.33 -5.45
N ILE A 23 3.91 8.04 -5.62
CA ILE A 23 4.73 7.12 -6.40
C ILE A 23 4.85 7.59 -7.86
N VAL A 24 3.73 7.94 -8.50
CA VAL A 24 3.73 8.46 -9.88
C VAL A 24 4.63 9.70 -10.01
N LYS A 25 4.54 10.64 -9.05
CA LYS A 25 5.39 11.84 -9.05
C LYS A 25 6.88 11.50 -8.94
N LEU A 26 7.25 10.61 -8.02
CA LEU A 26 8.64 10.15 -7.87
C LEU A 26 9.15 9.47 -9.16
N CYS A 27 8.36 8.57 -9.74
CA CYS A 27 8.77 7.86 -10.96
C CYS A 27 8.96 8.80 -12.16
N ARG A 28 8.20 9.89 -12.25
CA ARG A 28 8.40 10.92 -13.29
C ARG A 28 9.76 11.60 -13.18
N GLU A 29 10.26 11.83 -11.97
CA GLU A 29 11.57 12.43 -11.76
C GLU A 29 12.71 11.48 -12.14
N LEU A 30 12.53 10.18 -11.89
CA LEU A 30 13.51 9.14 -12.20
C LEU A 30 13.70 8.88 -13.70
N GLN A 31 12.77 9.32 -14.57
CA GLN A 31 12.85 9.05 -16.02
C GLN A 31 14.04 9.69 -16.73
N LYS A 32 14.67 10.69 -16.09
CA LYS A 32 15.82 11.44 -16.63
C LYS A 32 17.11 10.62 -16.62
N ASP A 33 17.18 9.59 -15.79
CA ASP A 33 18.32 8.67 -15.71
C ASP A 33 17.96 7.30 -16.31
N GLY A 34 18.93 6.64 -16.97
CA GLY A 34 18.70 5.34 -17.60
C GLY A 34 18.36 4.24 -16.59
N THR A 35 19.14 4.15 -15.51
CA THR A 35 18.92 3.21 -14.41
C THR A 35 17.64 3.59 -13.64
N GLY A 36 17.47 4.88 -13.36
CA GLY A 36 16.29 5.45 -12.73
C GLY A 36 15.00 5.13 -13.48
N ARG A 37 15.01 5.14 -14.82
CA ARG A 37 13.84 4.75 -15.62
C ARG A 37 13.44 3.30 -15.41
N VAL A 38 14.41 2.38 -15.38
CA VAL A 38 14.15 0.95 -15.20
C VAL A 38 13.63 0.67 -13.78
N LEU A 39 14.31 1.20 -12.76
CA LEU A 39 13.87 1.06 -11.37
C LEU A 39 12.52 1.75 -11.11
N GLY A 40 12.35 2.95 -11.67
CA GLY A 40 11.10 3.70 -11.60
C GLY A 40 9.92 2.96 -12.22
N LYS A 41 10.14 2.16 -13.28
CA LYS A 41 9.09 1.31 -13.86
C LYS A 41 8.67 0.18 -12.91
N GLN A 42 9.62 -0.44 -12.21
CA GLN A 42 9.30 -1.48 -11.22
C GLN A 42 8.58 -0.88 -10.00
N LEU A 43 9.10 0.24 -9.50
CA LEU A 43 8.48 1.00 -8.40
C LEU A 43 7.06 1.43 -8.76
N LEU A 44 6.85 1.95 -9.97
CA LEU A 44 5.55 2.44 -10.43
C LEU A 44 4.52 1.30 -10.40
N ARG A 45 4.85 0.14 -10.98
CA ARG A 45 3.96 -1.03 -11.00
C ARG A 45 3.59 -1.48 -9.59
N ALA A 46 4.58 -1.74 -8.75
CA ALA A 46 4.33 -2.21 -7.40
C ALA A 46 3.56 -1.17 -6.56
N GLY A 47 3.99 0.09 -6.59
CA GLY A 47 3.44 1.14 -5.75
C GLY A 47 1.99 1.50 -6.09
N THR A 48 1.61 1.48 -7.38
CA THR A 48 0.20 1.71 -7.77
C THR A 48 -0.67 0.47 -7.59
N SER A 49 -0.08 -0.74 -7.68
CA SER A 49 -0.79 -2.01 -7.49
C SER A 49 -1.37 -2.16 -6.07
N ILE A 50 -0.76 -1.52 -5.06
CA ILE A 50 -1.30 -1.47 -3.70
C ILE A 50 -2.72 -0.89 -3.71
N GLY A 51 -2.90 0.32 -4.23
CA GLY A 51 -4.20 1.00 -4.23
C GLY A 51 -5.21 0.32 -5.15
N ALA A 52 -4.76 -0.18 -6.31
CA ALA A 52 -5.62 -0.93 -7.22
C ALA A 52 -6.24 -2.17 -6.53
N ASN A 53 -5.41 -2.97 -5.86
CA ASN A 53 -5.90 -4.16 -5.16
C ASN A 53 -6.74 -3.82 -3.92
N VAL A 54 -6.44 -2.72 -3.20
CA VAL A 54 -7.29 -2.25 -2.10
C VAL A 54 -8.67 -1.85 -2.62
N HIS A 55 -8.75 -1.12 -3.73
CA HIS A 55 -10.03 -0.76 -4.36
C HIS A 55 -10.81 -1.99 -4.84
N GLU A 56 -10.14 -2.93 -5.50
CA GLU A 56 -10.78 -4.18 -5.92
C GLU A 56 -11.29 -5.00 -4.73
N ALA A 57 -10.55 -5.04 -3.62
CA ALA A 57 -10.99 -5.74 -2.41
C ALA A 57 -12.31 -5.17 -1.87
N GLN A 58 -12.51 -3.85 -1.92
CA GLN A 58 -13.75 -3.21 -1.46
C GLN A 58 -14.98 -3.54 -2.33
N ALA A 59 -14.77 -3.87 -3.60
CA ALA A 59 -15.82 -4.32 -4.51
C ALA A 59 -15.97 -5.86 -4.56
N GLY A 60 -15.19 -6.58 -3.75
CA GLY A 60 -15.11 -8.04 -3.77
C GLY A 60 -16.43 -8.72 -3.40
N GLN A 61 -16.72 -9.83 -4.07
CA GLN A 61 -18.00 -10.55 -3.94
C GLN A 61 -18.01 -11.54 -2.77
N SER A 62 -16.84 -11.84 -2.21
CA SER A 62 -16.71 -12.75 -1.08
C SER A 62 -15.56 -12.34 -0.17
N ARG A 63 -15.57 -12.90 1.02
CA ARG A 63 -14.50 -12.70 1.98
C ARG A 63 -13.17 -13.34 1.57
N ALA A 64 -13.22 -14.47 0.86
CA ALA A 64 -12.02 -15.11 0.32
C ALA A 64 -11.38 -14.21 -0.76
N ASP A 65 -12.20 -13.60 -1.61
CA ASP A 65 -11.76 -12.62 -2.62
C ASP A 65 -11.16 -11.38 -1.95
N PHE A 66 -11.81 -10.82 -0.93
CA PHE A 66 -11.25 -9.73 -0.12
C PHE A 66 -9.86 -10.08 0.45
N ILE A 67 -9.70 -11.25 1.07
CA ILE A 67 -8.41 -11.71 1.62
C ILE A 67 -7.36 -11.83 0.50
N SER A 68 -7.74 -12.37 -0.65
CA SER A 68 -6.84 -12.54 -1.81
C SER A 68 -6.30 -11.18 -2.27
N LYS A 69 -7.19 -10.23 -2.56
CA LYS A 69 -6.83 -8.88 -3.02
C LYS A 69 -6.01 -8.11 -1.99
N MET A 70 -6.39 -8.15 -0.71
CA MET A 70 -5.60 -7.52 0.36
C MET A 70 -4.23 -8.17 0.55
N SER A 71 -4.10 -9.49 0.29
CA SER A 71 -2.80 -10.18 0.33
C SER A 71 -1.89 -9.75 -0.82
N ILE A 72 -2.45 -9.54 -2.02
CA ILE A 72 -1.73 -8.97 -3.15
C ILE A 72 -1.28 -7.54 -2.81
N ALA A 73 -2.18 -6.67 -2.34
CA ALA A 73 -1.82 -5.31 -1.92
C ALA A 73 -0.68 -5.30 -0.89
N HIS A 74 -0.70 -6.22 0.09
CA HIS A 74 0.35 -6.35 1.09
C HIS A 74 1.70 -6.79 0.48
N LYS A 75 1.70 -7.75 -0.45
CA LYS A 75 2.90 -8.16 -1.19
C LYS A 75 3.50 -6.97 -1.95
N GLU A 76 2.65 -6.23 -2.67
CA GLU A 76 3.05 -5.08 -3.48
C GLU A 76 3.62 -3.94 -2.63
N ALA A 77 3.10 -3.75 -1.41
CA ALA A 77 3.65 -2.78 -0.47
C ALA A 77 5.08 -3.13 -0.03
N ARG A 78 5.35 -4.41 0.22
CA ARG A 78 6.71 -4.89 0.57
C ARG A 78 7.67 -4.77 -0.61
N GLU A 79 7.20 -5.08 -1.82
CA GLU A 79 7.99 -4.92 -3.04
C GLU A 79 8.28 -3.44 -3.32
N THR A 80 7.31 -2.57 -3.09
CA THR A 80 7.49 -1.11 -3.19
C THR A 80 8.55 -0.61 -2.21
N LEU A 81 8.54 -1.10 -0.96
CA LEU A 81 9.56 -0.76 0.03
C LEU A 81 10.97 -1.19 -0.42
N TYR A 82 11.08 -2.36 -1.05
CA TYR A 82 12.34 -2.83 -1.62
C TYR A 82 12.84 -1.91 -2.74
N TRP A 83 11.97 -1.49 -3.66
CA TRP A 83 12.37 -0.57 -4.74
C TRP A 83 12.77 0.81 -4.22
N LEU A 84 12.05 1.35 -3.23
CA LEU A 84 12.44 2.59 -2.55
C LEU A 84 13.82 2.47 -1.90
N ARG A 85 14.15 1.30 -1.33
CA ARG A 85 15.49 1.01 -0.80
C ARG A 85 16.54 1.08 -1.88
N LEU A 86 16.32 0.39 -2.98
CA LEU A 86 17.29 0.32 -4.06
C LEU A 86 17.55 1.71 -4.67
N ILE A 87 16.50 2.52 -4.84
CA ILE A 87 16.61 3.91 -5.32
C ILE A 87 17.40 4.78 -4.32
N ARG A 88 17.17 4.60 -3.02
CA ARG A 88 17.92 5.32 -1.97
C ARG A 88 19.40 4.95 -1.96
N GLU A 89 19.70 3.66 -1.88
CA GLU A 89 21.08 3.15 -1.74
C GLU A 89 21.90 3.33 -3.02
N SER A 90 21.25 3.43 -4.20
CA SER A 90 21.93 3.75 -5.46
C SER A 90 22.24 5.23 -5.66
N GLY A 91 21.84 6.09 -4.71
CA GLY A 91 22.08 7.53 -4.79
C GLY A 91 21.25 8.27 -5.84
N LEU A 92 20.26 7.61 -6.46
CA LEU A 92 19.38 8.22 -7.46
C LEU A 92 18.50 9.33 -6.86
N VAL A 93 18.14 9.21 -5.58
CA VAL A 93 17.35 10.19 -4.85
C VAL A 93 17.88 10.35 -3.44
N PRO A 94 18.08 11.60 -2.96
CA PRO A 94 18.51 11.85 -1.59
C PRO A 94 17.58 11.22 -0.55
N PRO A 95 18.10 10.58 0.53
CA PRO A 95 17.28 9.92 1.54
C PRO A 95 16.18 10.80 2.15
N ALA A 96 16.48 12.08 2.38
CA ALA A 96 15.52 13.05 2.92
C ALA A 96 14.26 13.19 2.06
N ARG A 97 14.38 13.08 0.72
CA ARG A 97 13.23 13.17 -0.19
C ARG A 97 12.38 11.90 -0.20
N LEU A 98 12.94 10.77 0.23
CA LEU A 98 12.23 9.49 0.30
C LEU A 98 11.65 9.19 1.68
N ALA A 99 12.11 9.86 2.74
CA ALA A 99 11.77 9.54 4.14
C ALA A 99 10.26 9.40 4.38
N ASP A 100 9.47 10.39 3.97
CA ASP A 100 8.02 10.36 4.16
C ASP A 100 7.33 9.28 3.32
N LEU A 101 7.88 8.94 2.15
CA LEU A 101 7.31 7.91 1.29
C LEU A 101 7.61 6.54 1.88
N TYR A 102 8.83 6.35 2.36
CA TYR A 102 9.30 5.17 3.08
C TYR A 102 8.47 4.87 4.33
N ASN A 103 8.26 5.89 5.17
CA ASN A 103 7.45 5.78 6.36
C ASN A 103 6.00 5.42 6.02
N GLU A 104 5.44 6.06 5.00
CA GLU A 104 4.08 5.75 4.53
C GLU A 104 3.98 4.30 4.01
N THR A 105 4.98 3.81 3.28
CA THR A 105 5.02 2.40 2.83
C THR A 105 5.03 1.43 4.01
N ASP A 106 5.84 1.68 5.06
CA ASP A 106 5.87 0.84 6.26
C ASP A 106 4.51 0.85 7.00
N GLN A 107 3.89 2.02 7.10
CA GLN A 107 2.56 2.15 7.70
C GLN A 107 1.50 1.39 6.90
N LEU A 108 1.52 1.46 5.56
CA LEU A 108 0.63 0.68 4.71
C LEU A 108 0.84 -0.83 4.89
N ILE A 109 2.08 -1.31 4.97
CA ILE A 109 2.38 -2.72 5.25
C ILE A 109 1.74 -3.17 6.57
N ARG A 110 1.90 -2.38 7.65
CA ARG A 110 1.33 -2.69 8.97
C ARG A 110 -0.19 -2.69 8.95
N ILE A 111 -0.81 -1.72 8.29
CA ILE A 111 -2.27 -1.63 8.19
C ILE A 111 -2.84 -2.82 7.41
N LEU A 112 -2.26 -3.12 6.24
CA LEU A 112 -2.68 -4.26 5.43
C LEU A 112 -2.51 -5.59 6.19
N SER A 113 -1.40 -5.74 6.94
CA SER A 113 -1.17 -6.88 7.82
C SER A 113 -2.25 -7.01 8.90
N ALA A 114 -2.60 -5.91 9.57
CA ALA A 114 -3.63 -5.89 10.61
C ALA A 114 -5.02 -6.22 10.05
N ILE A 115 -5.37 -5.71 8.86
CA ILE A 115 -6.62 -6.04 8.16
C ILE A 115 -6.67 -7.53 7.83
N LEU A 116 -5.60 -8.09 7.27
CA LEU A 116 -5.52 -9.52 6.93
C LEU A 116 -5.65 -10.42 8.17
N LEU A 117 -4.95 -10.08 9.26
CA LEU A 117 -4.99 -10.85 10.50
C LEU A 117 -6.39 -10.81 11.14
N SER A 118 -6.98 -9.61 11.25
CA SER A 118 -8.32 -9.41 11.80
C SER A 118 -9.37 -10.14 10.97
N THR A 119 -9.24 -10.05 9.64
CA THR A 119 -10.11 -10.79 8.73
C THR A 119 -9.95 -12.28 8.93
N LYS A 120 -8.75 -12.87 8.89
CA LYS A 120 -8.58 -14.34 9.05
C LYS A 120 -9.07 -14.85 10.41
N THR A 121 -8.81 -14.10 11.49
CA THR A 121 -9.21 -14.50 12.84
C THR A 121 -10.73 -14.54 13.02
N GLY A 122 -11.46 -13.57 12.47
CA GLY A 122 -12.93 -13.62 12.48
C GLY A 122 -13.51 -14.79 11.66
N ALA A 123 -12.70 -15.47 10.84
CA ALA A 123 -13.17 -16.59 10.00
C ALA A 123 -13.26 -17.84 10.83
N ARG A 124 -12.20 -18.05 11.61
CA ARG A 124 -12.01 -19.20 12.46
C ARG A 124 -13.08 -19.27 13.55
N ARG A 125 -13.34 -18.15 14.22
CA ARG A 125 -14.40 -18.06 15.25
C ARG A 125 -15.78 -18.43 14.72
N ARG A 126 -16.17 -17.97 13.53
CA ARG A 126 -17.49 -18.31 12.93
C ARG A 126 -17.60 -19.78 12.53
N SER A 127 -16.53 -20.37 12.02
CA SER A 127 -16.51 -21.80 11.69
C SER A 127 -16.58 -22.68 12.95
N GLU A 128 -16.04 -22.23 14.07
CA GLU A 128 -16.10 -22.93 15.36
C GLU A 128 -17.51 -22.86 15.97
N THR A 129 -18.20 -21.71 15.89
CA THR A 129 -19.58 -21.55 16.39
C THR A 129 -20.64 -22.28 15.55
N LEU A 130 -20.39 -22.55 14.26
CA LEU A 130 -21.32 -23.29 13.39
C LEU A 130 -21.17 -24.82 13.51
N ASN A 131 -20.07 -25.30 14.10
CA ASN A 131 -19.76 -26.71 14.28
C ASN A 131 -19.90 -27.16 15.76
N SER A 132 -20.48 -26.32 16.63
CA SER A 132 -20.81 -26.60 18.04
C SER A 132 -22.30 -26.52 18.26
#